data_AF-A0A7G7T1Q0-F1
#
_entry.id   AF-A0A7G7T1Q0-F1
#
_cell.length_a   1.000
_cell.length_b   1.000
_cell.length_c   1.000
_cell.angle_alpha   90.00
_cell.angle_beta   90.00
_cell.angle_gamma   90.00
#
_symmetry.space_group_name_H-M   'P 1'
#
loop_
_entity.id
_entity.type
_entity.pdbx_description
1 polymer ?
#
loop_
_entity_poly.entity_id
_entity_poly.type
_entity_poly.pdbx_seq_one_letter_code
_entity_poly.pdbx_strand_id
1 'polypeptide(L)'
;MPIAYRELNQDQYNTLTGDLIKLTESLHARSQNVGDGRATIGYGYTFNRSNNTELWRNSGIALTDAQWRQLGAIDAAAPDDRTGLGLQFDRTLNAAEGDRLLSASMPEYERPIAGLNMPMSQERAALVSLVYNRGAGSYNANMQPFRDAVAAGDRAEAWFEMRYNAWGSNATAEAGLRKRRVMESELFGLYNDPNNVTAEEALSTYRTYQQHRDRINRDETRWGVDVDGNPGQRNLIAEANRDYAALLAGRGEVQTLAQSLEPARVRLLSDLREQHPEIADRLTDSAFNAGSIYVDPGRDSARVVVDANHAATLDATRTRNGNEVANNDLLLGQGGDDTLIGGRGDDVLIGGEGRDVLRGGAGSDTYVVGDGDVVQDADRNGQIFWSGQRLTGGTRQAEDPEGMFRSADGQHTYRLQGADLLIGNEQGQTLTVKDYQAGSLGIELGEARVRNDTGATELNLNQQQGQPDRVGPDNPAHPNHAMLLQIRDGVQRLGSQTGVPFDENSERLCRSLLAACKDNRDQYPDVGGYSMSGNALTRVDHVVAGPERIFAVQGALNDPAQLRAHVPVQEAMQTPVEQSDAKLAVANQSISQELALTQQREQSRSQGQSIG
;
A
#
# COMPACT_ATOMS: atom_id res chain seq x y z
N MET A 1 3.37 -22.22 0.49
CA MET A 1 2.53 -23.10 1.36
C MET A 1 1.43 -23.82 0.57
N PRO A 2 0.91 -24.99 1.00
CA PRO A 2 -0.26 -25.60 0.37
C PRO A 2 -1.52 -24.74 0.57
N ILE A 3 -2.40 -24.73 -0.43
CA ILE A 3 -3.71 -24.04 -0.36
C ILE A 3 -4.60 -24.77 0.65
N ALA A 4 -5.10 -24.05 1.66
CA ALA A 4 -6.11 -24.56 2.57
C ALA A 4 -7.50 -24.38 1.96
N TYR A 5 -8.18 -25.49 1.69
CA TYR A 5 -9.49 -25.48 1.05
C TYR A 5 -10.62 -25.33 2.05
N ARG A 6 -11.66 -24.58 1.68
CA ARG A 6 -12.90 -24.49 2.46
C ARG A 6 -13.78 -25.69 2.14
N GLU A 7 -13.44 -26.82 2.76
CA GLU A 7 -14.10 -28.10 2.51
C GLU A 7 -15.60 -28.07 2.82
N LEU A 8 -16.35 -28.75 1.96
CA LEU A 8 -17.79 -28.86 1.99
C LEU A 8 -18.15 -30.35 2.02
N ASN A 9 -19.23 -30.68 2.70
CA ASN A 9 -19.83 -32.00 2.51
C ASN A 9 -20.47 -32.10 1.11
N GLN A 10 -20.81 -33.33 0.70
CA GLN A 10 -21.36 -33.60 -0.64
C GLN A 10 -22.59 -32.76 -0.97
N ASP A 11 -23.53 -32.61 -0.02
CA ASP A 11 -24.79 -31.90 -0.24
C ASP A 11 -24.55 -30.39 -0.38
N GLN A 12 -23.68 -29.82 0.44
CA GLN A 12 -23.26 -28.43 0.35
C GLN A 12 -22.54 -28.14 -0.97
N TYR A 13 -21.62 -29.04 -1.37
CA TYR A 13 -20.89 -28.91 -2.63
C TYR A 13 -21.80 -29.00 -3.85
N ASN A 14 -22.71 -29.97 -3.88
CA ASN A 14 -23.69 -30.14 -4.95
C ASN A 14 -24.63 -28.94 -5.06
N THR A 15 -25.09 -28.42 -3.91
CA THR A 15 -25.95 -27.23 -3.86
C THR A 15 -25.22 -26.02 -4.42
N LEU A 16 -24.02 -25.72 -3.92
CA LEU A 16 -23.25 -24.56 -4.37
C LEU A 16 -22.91 -24.64 -5.87
N THR A 17 -22.41 -25.79 -6.33
CA THR A 17 -22.03 -25.96 -7.74
C THR A 17 -23.26 -25.92 -8.65
N GLY A 18 -24.38 -26.50 -8.22
CA GLY A 18 -25.65 -26.41 -8.92
C GLY A 18 -26.14 -24.97 -9.05
N ASP A 19 -26.13 -24.21 -7.96
CA ASP A 19 -26.55 -22.80 -7.95
C ASP A 19 -25.66 -21.94 -8.87
N LEU A 20 -24.34 -22.16 -8.84
CA LEU A 20 -23.37 -21.49 -9.71
C LEU A 20 -23.63 -21.74 -11.21
N ILE A 21 -23.98 -22.97 -11.60
CA ILE A 21 -24.30 -23.29 -12.99
C ILE A 21 -25.63 -22.65 -13.39
N LYS A 22 -26.65 -22.75 -12.53
CA LYS A 22 -27.99 -22.18 -12.75
C LYS A 22 -28.00 -20.66 -12.88
N LEU A 23 -26.95 -19.95 -12.45
CA LEU A 23 -26.80 -18.49 -12.67
C LEU A 23 -26.89 -18.07 -14.14
N THR A 24 -26.43 -18.90 -15.08
CA THR A 24 -26.40 -18.56 -16.51
C THR A 24 -27.34 -19.39 -17.36
N GLU A 25 -27.98 -20.39 -16.76
CA GLU A 25 -28.77 -21.37 -17.49
C GLU A 25 -30.23 -21.31 -17.05
N SER A 26 -31.11 -20.99 -17.99
CA SER A 26 -32.54 -21.18 -17.77
C SER A 26 -32.88 -22.66 -17.93
N LEU A 27 -33.86 -23.15 -17.17
CA LEU A 27 -34.33 -24.53 -17.32
C LEU A 27 -34.96 -24.73 -18.71
N HIS A 28 -34.32 -25.56 -19.53
CA HIS A 28 -34.90 -26.04 -20.78
C HIS A 28 -35.65 -27.34 -20.54
N ALA A 29 -36.97 -27.23 -20.34
CA ALA A 29 -37.79 -28.40 -20.02
C ALA A 29 -37.75 -29.48 -21.12
N ARG A 30 -37.54 -29.10 -22.38
CA ARG A 30 -37.45 -30.03 -23.53
C ARG A 30 -36.13 -29.86 -24.26
N SER A 31 -35.76 -30.89 -25.03
CA SER A 31 -34.60 -30.83 -25.90
C SER A 31 -34.77 -29.76 -26.98
N GLN A 32 -33.77 -28.91 -27.14
CA GLN A 32 -33.73 -27.82 -28.13
C GLN A 32 -32.30 -27.43 -28.51
N ASN A 33 -32.14 -26.68 -29.59
CA ASN A 33 -30.86 -26.06 -29.95
C ASN A 33 -30.86 -24.60 -29.51
N VAL A 34 -29.90 -24.23 -28.66
CA VAL A 34 -29.81 -22.88 -28.07
C VAL A 34 -28.99 -21.91 -28.94
N GLY A 35 -28.67 -22.29 -30.18
CA GLY A 35 -27.90 -21.51 -31.15
C GLY A 35 -26.42 -21.91 -31.21
N ASP A 36 -26.01 -22.93 -30.47
CA ASP A 36 -24.63 -23.46 -30.42
C ASP A 36 -24.42 -24.71 -31.30
N GLY A 37 -25.47 -25.14 -32.02
CA GLY A 37 -25.41 -26.33 -32.87
C GLY A 37 -25.52 -27.65 -32.11
N ARG A 38 -25.89 -27.62 -30.83
CA ARG A 38 -26.01 -28.81 -29.98
C ARG A 38 -27.45 -29.01 -29.51
N ALA A 39 -27.79 -30.26 -29.21
CA ALA A 39 -29.06 -30.58 -28.59
C ALA A 39 -28.92 -30.48 -27.07
N THR A 40 -29.74 -29.64 -26.45
CA THR A 40 -29.62 -29.24 -25.04
C THR A 40 -30.95 -29.35 -24.30
N ILE A 41 -30.93 -29.85 -23.06
CA ILE A 41 -32.08 -29.96 -22.15
C ILE A 41 -31.63 -29.63 -20.71
N GLY A 42 -32.56 -29.35 -19.80
CA GLY A 42 -32.24 -29.04 -18.41
C GLY A 42 -31.45 -27.72 -18.29
N TYR A 43 -30.46 -27.69 -17.38
CA TYR A 43 -29.53 -26.57 -17.20
C TYR A 43 -28.27 -26.79 -18.04
N GLY A 44 -28.42 -26.64 -19.36
CA GLY A 44 -27.33 -26.76 -20.33
C GLY A 44 -26.76 -28.17 -20.53
N TYR A 45 -27.50 -29.23 -20.19
CA TYR A 45 -27.09 -30.60 -20.52
C TYR A 45 -27.13 -30.82 -22.03
N THR A 46 -25.99 -31.13 -22.65
CA THR A 46 -25.92 -31.46 -24.08
C THR A 46 -25.92 -32.97 -24.33
N PHE A 47 -26.71 -33.42 -25.31
CA PHE A 47 -26.71 -34.82 -25.78
C PHE A 47 -25.47 -35.21 -26.60
N ASN A 48 -24.62 -34.25 -26.98
CA ASN A 48 -23.42 -34.43 -27.78
C ASN A 48 -22.26 -35.07 -26.99
N ARG A 49 -22.54 -36.17 -26.30
CA ARG A 49 -21.63 -37.01 -25.50
C ARG A 49 -21.93 -38.50 -25.76
N SER A 50 -21.11 -39.40 -25.21
CA SER A 50 -21.21 -40.86 -25.45
C SER A 50 -21.67 -41.67 -24.24
N ASN A 51 -22.07 -41.00 -23.16
CA ASN A 51 -22.47 -41.62 -21.90
C ASN A 51 -23.83 -41.08 -21.39
N ASN A 52 -24.70 -40.62 -22.29
CA ASN A 52 -26.02 -40.13 -21.93
C ASN A 52 -26.81 -41.16 -21.13
N THR A 53 -26.83 -42.42 -21.57
CA THR A 53 -27.56 -43.50 -20.88
C THR A 53 -27.13 -43.66 -19.43
N GLU A 54 -25.83 -43.56 -19.15
CA GLU A 54 -25.28 -43.67 -17.79
C GLU A 54 -25.71 -42.49 -16.91
N LEU A 55 -25.53 -41.25 -17.39
CA LEU A 55 -25.88 -40.05 -16.64
C LEU A 55 -27.38 -39.97 -16.33
N TRP A 56 -28.23 -40.36 -17.28
CA TRP A 56 -29.67 -40.41 -17.06
C TRP A 56 -30.10 -41.52 -16.10
N ARG A 57 -29.35 -42.63 -16.00
CA ARG A 57 -29.59 -43.64 -14.95
C ARG A 57 -29.19 -43.08 -13.59
N ASN A 58 -28.03 -42.44 -13.52
CA ASN A 58 -27.50 -41.87 -12.29
C ASN A 58 -28.37 -40.74 -11.73
N SER A 59 -29.09 -40.00 -12.59
CA SER A 59 -30.06 -38.98 -12.16
C SER A 59 -31.33 -39.56 -11.51
N GLY A 60 -31.60 -40.86 -11.70
CA GLY A 60 -32.82 -41.52 -11.22
C GLY A 60 -34.10 -40.97 -11.86
N ILE A 61 -34.00 -40.29 -13.01
CA ILE A 61 -35.17 -39.83 -13.76
C ILE A 61 -35.79 -41.03 -14.48
N ALA A 62 -37.07 -41.29 -14.23
CA ALA A 62 -37.77 -42.37 -14.89
C ALA A 62 -37.94 -42.08 -16.39
N LEU A 63 -37.58 -43.07 -17.23
CA LEU A 63 -37.72 -43.05 -18.68
C LEU A 63 -38.43 -44.31 -19.17
N THR A 64 -39.14 -44.18 -20.29
CA THR A 64 -39.73 -45.31 -21.01
C THR A 64 -38.67 -46.11 -21.78
N ASP A 65 -38.99 -47.35 -22.17
CA ASP A 65 -38.10 -48.18 -22.99
C ASP A 65 -37.72 -47.52 -24.33
N ALA A 66 -38.63 -46.72 -24.90
CA ALA A 66 -38.36 -45.98 -26.13
C ALA A 66 -37.32 -44.88 -25.90
N GLN A 67 -37.45 -44.12 -24.81
CA GLN A 67 -36.50 -43.08 -24.42
C GLN A 67 -35.13 -43.68 -24.07
N TRP A 68 -35.07 -44.82 -23.37
CA TRP A 68 -33.80 -45.52 -23.12
C TRP A 68 -33.11 -45.96 -24.41
N ARG A 69 -33.87 -46.53 -25.36
CA ARG A 69 -33.35 -46.89 -26.67
C ARG A 69 -32.82 -45.67 -27.43
N GLN A 70 -33.49 -44.52 -27.30
CA GLN A 70 -33.05 -43.28 -27.93
C GLN A 70 -31.74 -42.74 -27.33
N LEU A 71 -31.59 -42.72 -26.00
CA LEU A 71 -30.32 -42.35 -25.37
C LEU A 71 -29.18 -43.27 -25.80
N GLY A 72 -29.42 -44.58 -25.85
CA GLY A 72 -28.43 -45.55 -26.34
C GLY A 72 -28.06 -45.34 -27.82
N ALA A 73 -29.03 -44.96 -28.66
CA ALA A 73 -28.79 -44.63 -30.05
C ALA A 73 -27.95 -43.34 -30.20
N ILE A 74 -28.19 -42.33 -29.38
CA ILE A 74 -27.38 -41.11 -29.33
C ILE A 74 -25.94 -41.44 -28.92
N ASP A 75 -25.76 -42.26 -27.88
CA ASP A 75 -24.43 -42.66 -27.39
C ASP A 75 -23.62 -43.39 -28.47
N ALA A 76 -24.27 -44.28 -29.21
CA ALA A 76 -23.68 -45.05 -30.30
C ALA A 76 -23.45 -44.27 -31.61
N ALA A 77 -24.11 -43.11 -31.78
CA ALA A 77 -24.01 -42.31 -32.99
C ALA A 77 -22.66 -41.59 -33.13
N ALA A 78 -22.27 -41.29 -34.37
CA ALA A 78 -21.12 -40.44 -34.66
C ALA A 78 -21.34 -39.01 -34.10
N PRO A 79 -20.28 -38.29 -33.70
CA PRO A 79 -20.41 -36.97 -33.08
C PRO A 79 -21.31 -35.97 -33.84
N ASP A 80 -21.25 -35.97 -35.17
CA ASP A 80 -22.00 -35.07 -36.03
C ASP A 80 -23.50 -35.40 -36.10
N ASP A 81 -23.88 -36.65 -35.84
CA ASP A 81 -25.27 -37.12 -35.89
C ASP A 81 -26.00 -36.92 -34.55
N ARG A 82 -25.26 -36.75 -33.44
CA ARG A 82 -25.82 -36.70 -32.08
C ARG A 82 -26.77 -35.53 -31.87
N THR A 83 -26.50 -34.36 -32.47
CA THR A 83 -27.40 -33.20 -32.36
C THR A 83 -28.78 -33.54 -32.91
N GLY A 84 -28.86 -34.12 -34.11
CA GLY A 84 -30.14 -34.45 -34.75
C GLY A 84 -30.96 -35.44 -33.93
N LEU A 85 -30.30 -36.49 -33.42
CA LEU A 85 -30.94 -37.50 -32.57
C LEU A 85 -31.37 -36.93 -31.21
N GLY A 86 -30.55 -36.07 -30.61
CA GLY A 86 -30.83 -35.42 -29.33
C GLY A 86 -32.02 -34.46 -29.40
N LEU A 87 -32.18 -33.70 -30.50
CA LEU A 87 -33.33 -32.81 -30.69
C LEU A 87 -34.66 -33.56 -30.79
N GLN A 88 -34.63 -34.84 -31.16
CA GLN A 88 -35.81 -35.70 -31.22
C GLN A 88 -36.14 -36.35 -29.86
N PHE A 89 -35.35 -36.11 -28.81
CA PHE A 89 -35.55 -36.74 -27.51
C PHE A 89 -36.81 -36.20 -26.83
N ASP A 90 -37.89 -36.99 -26.89
CA ASP A 90 -39.21 -36.60 -26.39
C ASP A 90 -39.32 -36.82 -24.88
N ARG A 91 -38.74 -35.89 -24.11
CA ARG A 91 -38.86 -35.81 -22.66
C ARG A 91 -39.07 -34.37 -22.22
N THR A 92 -39.97 -34.17 -21.25
CA THR A 92 -40.19 -32.88 -20.57
C THR A 92 -39.77 -32.97 -19.11
N LEU A 93 -38.73 -32.25 -18.71
CA LEU A 93 -38.23 -32.17 -17.35
C LEU A 93 -38.97 -31.10 -16.54
N ASN A 94 -39.30 -31.42 -15.28
CA ASN A 94 -39.59 -30.39 -14.28
C ASN A 94 -38.28 -29.90 -13.61
N ALA A 95 -38.38 -28.88 -12.74
CA ALA A 95 -37.21 -28.29 -12.07
C ALA A 95 -36.40 -29.31 -11.24
N ALA A 96 -37.08 -30.15 -10.44
CA ALA A 96 -36.42 -31.15 -9.62
C ALA A 96 -35.73 -32.24 -10.46
N GLU A 97 -36.28 -32.59 -11.62
CA GLU A 97 -35.63 -33.47 -12.59
C GLU A 97 -34.44 -32.79 -13.27
N GLY A 98 -34.56 -31.51 -13.59
CA GLY A 98 -33.44 -30.69 -14.08
C GLY A 98 -32.27 -30.65 -13.10
N ASP A 99 -32.55 -30.43 -11.81
CA ASP A 99 -31.53 -30.44 -10.74
C ASP A 99 -30.88 -31.83 -10.62
N ARG A 100 -31.66 -32.92 -10.66
CA ARG A 100 -31.11 -34.28 -10.62
C ARG A 100 -30.24 -34.60 -11.82
N LEU A 101 -30.63 -34.18 -13.03
CA LEU A 101 -29.81 -34.37 -14.22
C LEU A 101 -28.52 -33.55 -14.16
N LEU A 102 -28.59 -32.31 -13.64
CA LEU A 102 -27.42 -31.46 -13.43
C LEU A 102 -26.43 -32.11 -12.45
N SER A 103 -26.91 -32.54 -11.27
CA SER A 103 -26.09 -33.23 -10.28
C SER A 103 -25.45 -34.50 -10.84
N ALA A 104 -26.21 -35.32 -11.57
CA ALA A 104 -25.68 -36.53 -12.21
C ALA A 104 -24.63 -36.23 -13.28
N SER A 105 -24.69 -35.05 -13.90
CA SER A 105 -23.76 -34.62 -14.95
C SER A 105 -22.51 -33.91 -14.41
N MET A 106 -22.46 -33.59 -13.11
CA MET A 106 -21.35 -32.86 -12.50
C MET A 106 -19.97 -33.48 -12.74
N PRO A 107 -19.79 -34.82 -12.68
CA PRO A 107 -18.50 -35.45 -12.95
C PRO A 107 -17.90 -35.09 -14.32
N GLU A 108 -18.73 -34.78 -15.33
CA GLU A 108 -18.26 -34.35 -16.65
C GLU A 108 -17.61 -32.97 -16.62
N TYR A 109 -18.12 -32.07 -15.79
CA TYR A 109 -17.60 -30.71 -15.61
C TYR A 109 -16.39 -30.67 -14.68
N GLU A 110 -16.28 -31.65 -13.79
CA GLU A 110 -15.14 -31.82 -12.88
C GLU A 110 -13.95 -32.54 -13.54
N ARG A 111 -14.20 -33.39 -14.53
CA ARG A 111 -13.16 -34.18 -15.20
C ARG A 111 -11.96 -33.34 -15.69
N PRO A 112 -12.12 -32.15 -16.28
CA PRO A 112 -11.00 -31.32 -16.72
C PRO A 112 -10.07 -30.87 -15.56
N ILE A 113 -10.57 -30.83 -14.33
CA ILE A 113 -9.85 -30.35 -13.15
C ILE A 113 -9.41 -31.47 -12.21
N ALA A 114 -9.73 -32.73 -12.54
CA ALA A 114 -9.45 -33.89 -11.69
C ALA A 114 -7.96 -34.00 -11.30
N GLY A 115 -7.05 -33.58 -12.19
CA GLY A 115 -5.60 -33.60 -11.93
C GLY A 115 -5.12 -32.63 -10.84
N LEU A 116 -5.94 -31.65 -10.42
CA LEU A 116 -5.59 -30.69 -9.36
C LEU A 116 -5.83 -31.25 -7.96
N ASN A 117 -6.49 -32.40 -7.82
CA ASN A 117 -6.77 -33.06 -6.54
C ASN A 117 -7.45 -32.15 -5.48
N MET A 118 -8.24 -31.16 -5.92
CA MET A 118 -8.98 -30.28 -5.01
C MET A 118 -10.07 -31.09 -4.29
N PRO A 119 -10.20 -31.02 -2.96
CA PRO A 119 -11.29 -31.66 -2.23
C PRO A 119 -12.64 -31.03 -2.64
N MET A 120 -13.75 -31.63 -2.21
CA MET A 120 -15.05 -30.97 -2.32
C MET A 120 -15.00 -29.69 -1.48
N SER A 121 -14.87 -28.55 -2.14
CA SER A 121 -14.64 -27.28 -1.48
C SER A 121 -15.28 -26.13 -2.25
N GLN A 122 -15.39 -24.98 -1.59
CA GLN A 122 -15.85 -23.75 -2.23
C GLN A 122 -14.99 -23.37 -3.45
N GLU A 123 -13.67 -23.51 -3.33
CA GLU A 123 -12.70 -23.23 -4.41
C GLU A 123 -12.91 -24.17 -5.60
N ARG A 124 -13.13 -25.46 -5.34
CA ARG A 124 -13.43 -26.44 -6.40
C ARG A 124 -14.75 -26.09 -7.09
N ALA A 125 -15.78 -25.69 -6.36
CA ALA A 125 -17.07 -25.30 -6.94
C ALA A 125 -16.93 -24.06 -7.84
N ALA A 126 -16.17 -23.05 -7.41
CA ALA A 126 -15.85 -21.86 -8.21
C ALA A 126 -15.11 -22.24 -9.51
N LEU A 127 -14.15 -23.16 -9.44
CA LEU A 127 -13.43 -23.64 -10.61
C LEU A 127 -14.32 -24.46 -11.56
N VAL A 128 -15.19 -25.34 -11.04
CA VAL A 128 -16.15 -26.07 -11.88
C VAL A 128 -17.10 -25.12 -12.59
N SER A 129 -17.58 -24.08 -11.90
CA SER A 129 -18.38 -23.01 -12.49
C SER A 129 -17.65 -22.31 -13.65
N LEU A 130 -16.36 -22.03 -13.48
CA LEU A 130 -15.52 -21.45 -14.52
C LEU A 130 -15.38 -22.39 -15.72
N VAL A 131 -15.08 -23.67 -15.48
CA VAL A 131 -14.90 -24.70 -16.51
C VAL A 131 -16.20 -24.94 -17.28
N TYR A 132 -17.33 -24.99 -16.59
CA TYR A 132 -18.65 -25.11 -17.20
C TYR A 132 -18.88 -23.97 -18.19
N ASN A 133 -18.69 -22.73 -17.74
CA ASN A 133 -18.90 -21.54 -18.56
C ASN A 133 -17.89 -21.39 -19.70
N ARG A 134 -16.63 -21.78 -19.49
CA ARG A 134 -15.55 -21.64 -20.48
C ARG A 134 -15.48 -22.81 -21.47
N GLY A 135 -15.93 -24.00 -21.06
CA GLY A 135 -15.71 -25.26 -21.75
C GLY A 135 -14.31 -25.83 -21.51
N ALA A 136 -14.24 -27.16 -21.39
CA ALA A 136 -13.01 -27.91 -21.07
C ALA A 136 -11.83 -27.59 -22.01
N GLY A 137 -12.07 -27.46 -23.33
CA GLY A 137 -11.01 -27.16 -24.29
C GLY A 137 -10.38 -25.78 -24.06
N SER A 138 -11.20 -24.76 -23.81
CA SER A 138 -10.73 -23.39 -23.57
C SER A 138 -10.11 -23.24 -22.17
N TYR A 139 -10.58 -24.00 -21.18
CA TYR A 139 -9.90 -24.15 -19.89
C TYR A 139 -8.50 -24.77 -20.07
N ASN A 140 -8.39 -25.88 -20.78
CA ASN A 140 -7.11 -26.56 -21.01
C ASN A 140 -6.12 -25.66 -21.75
N ALA A 141 -6.58 -24.93 -22.77
CA ALA A 141 -5.70 -24.08 -23.59
C ALA A 141 -5.23 -22.79 -22.89
N ASN A 142 -6.04 -22.20 -22.00
CA ASN A 142 -5.79 -20.82 -21.54
C ASN A 142 -5.60 -20.67 -20.03
N MET A 143 -5.98 -21.67 -19.23
CA MET A 143 -5.87 -21.62 -17.76
C MET A 143 -4.67 -22.46 -17.26
N GLN A 144 -3.62 -22.56 -18.06
CA GLN A 144 -2.38 -23.22 -17.63
C GLN A 144 -1.75 -22.50 -16.42
N PRO A 145 -1.61 -21.16 -16.40
CA PRO A 145 -1.05 -20.45 -15.25
C PRO A 145 -1.83 -20.70 -13.95
N PHE A 146 -3.17 -20.69 -14.02
CA PHE A 146 -4.03 -21.06 -12.89
C PHE A 146 -3.74 -22.48 -12.37
N ARG A 147 -3.62 -23.47 -13.26
CA ARG A 147 -3.33 -24.86 -12.87
C ARG A 147 -1.96 -24.99 -12.21
N ASP A 148 -0.96 -24.31 -12.75
CA ASP A 148 0.39 -24.32 -12.21
C ASP A 148 0.43 -23.67 -10.82
N ALA A 149 -0.28 -22.56 -10.64
CA ALA A 149 -0.44 -21.90 -9.35
C ALA A 149 -1.10 -22.81 -8.30
N VAL A 150 -2.23 -23.46 -8.64
CA VAL A 150 -2.89 -24.41 -7.73
C VAL A 150 -1.98 -25.59 -7.38
N ALA A 151 -1.29 -26.17 -8.36
CA ALA A 151 -0.38 -27.29 -8.14
C ALA A 151 0.83 -26.90 -7.27
N ALA A 152 1.30 -25.66 -7.37
CA ALA A 152 2.39 -25.13 -6.57
C ALA A 152 1.96 -24.61 -5.18
N GLY A 153 0.65 -24.51 -4.93
CA GLY A 153 0.12 -23.92 -3.71
C GLY A 153 0.13 -22.38 -3.69
N ASP A 154 0.36 -21.74 -4.84
CA ASP A 154 0.32 -20.27 -4.95
C ASP A 154 -1.14 -19.78 -5.05
N ARG A 155 -1.77 -19.63 -3.89
CA ARG A 155 -3.16 -19.19 -3.79
C ARG A 155 -3.39 -17.82 -4.42
N ALA A 156 -2.45 -16.89 -4.22
CA ALA A 156 -2.56 -15.54 -4.74
C ALA A 156 -2.60 -15.58 -6.26
N GLU A 157 -1.61 -16.20 -6.90
CA GLU A 157 -1.56 -16.34 -8.36
C GLU A 157 -2.81 -17.05 -8.90
N ALA A 158 -3.28 -18.12 -8.26
CA ALA A 158 -4.50 -18.80 -8.66
C ALA A 158 -5.73 -17.87 -8.59
N TRP A 159 -5.83 -17.03 -7.56
CA TRP A 159 -6.90 -16.03 -7.44
C TRP A 159 -6.82 -14.96 -8.53
N PHE A 160 -5.62 -14.41 -8.78
CA PHE A 160 -5.40 -13.39 -9.82
C PHE A 160 -5.73 -13.93 -11.21
N GLU A 161 -5.29 -15.15 -11.51
CA GLU A 161 -5.62 -15.82 -12.76
C GLU A 161 -7.12 -16.08 -12.88
N MET A 162 -7.81 -16.50 -11.82
CA MET A 162 -9.27 -16.66 -11.88
C MET A 162 -9.99 -15.32 -12.12
N ARG A 163 -9.55 -14.24 -11.48
CA ARG A 163 -10.18 -12.91 -11.55
C ARG A 163 -9.92 -12.21 -12.89
N TYR A 164 -8.67 -12.21 -13.34
CA TYR A 164 -8.20 -11.38 -14.47
C TYR A 164 -7.88 -12.17 -15.74
N ASN A 165 -7.79 -13.51 -15.71
CA ASN A 165 -7.63 -14.32 -16.93
C ASN A 165 -8.96 -14.59 -17.63
N ALA A 166 -9.66 -13.49 -17.91
CA ALA A 166 -10.89 -13.48 -18.68
C ALA A 166 -10.57 -13.19 -20.16
N TRP A 167 -10.58 -14.22 -21.00
CA TRP A 167 -10.57 -14.05 -22.46
C TRP A 167 -11.69 -14.82 -23.15
N GLY A 168 -12.49 -14.07 -23.90
CA GLY A 168 -13.20 -14.48 -25.12
C GLY A 168 -13.18 -13.29 -26.09
N SER A 169 -12.79 -13.50 -27.35
CA SER A 169 -12.65 -12.44 -28.38
C SER A 169 -13.98 -11.77 -28.79
N ASN A 170 -15.04 -11.94 -28.00
CA ASN A 170 -16.37 -11.41 -28.26
C ASN A 170 -16.68 -10.29 -27.26
N ALA A 171 -16.46 -9.05 -27.70
CA ALA A 171 -16.71 -7.85 -26.91
C ALA A 171 -18.14 -7.75 -26.35
N THR A 172 -19.14 -8.41 -26.98
CA THR A 172 -20.52 -8.37 -26.50
C THR A 172 -20.78 -9.26 -25.29
N ALA A 173 -19.99 -10.33 -25.09
CA ALA A 173 -20.09 -11.23 -23.95
C ALA A 173 -19.15 -10.87 -22.79
N GLU A 174 -18.13 -10.06 -23.07
CA GLU A 174 -17.01 -9.77 -22.18
C GLU A 174 -17.45 -9.23 -20.80
N ALA A 175 -18.41 -8.32 -20.76
CA ALA A 175 -18.89 -7.75 -19.50
C ALA A 175 -19.60 -8.80 -18.61
N GLY A 176 -20.37 -9.71 -19.21
CA GLY A 176 -21.03 -10.79 -18.47
C GLY A 176 -20.02 -11.80 -17.91
N LEU A 177 -19.01 -12.15 -18.71
CA LEU A 177 -17.95 -13.07 -18.31
C LEU A 177 -17.10 -12.47 -17.17
N ARG A 178 -16.64 -11.22 -17.30
CA ARG A 178 -15.85 -10.54 -16.26
C ARG A 178 -16.60 -10.40 -14.95
N LYS A 179 -17.88 -9.99 -15.00
CA LYS A 179 -18.75 -9.93 -13.82
C LYS A 179 -18.84 -11.28 -13.09
N ARG A 180 -18.88 -12.38 -13.85
CA ARG A 180 -18.86 -13.72 -13.26
C ARG A 180 -17.50 -14.07 -12.66
N ARG A 181 -16.39 -13.73 -13.33
CA ARG A 181 -15.04 -14.00 -12.84
C ARG A 181 -14.70 -13.30 -11.54
N VAL A 182 -15.13 -12.04 -11.35
CA VAL A 182 -14.93 -11.36 -10.06
C VAL A 182 -15.67 -12.10 -8.93
N MET A 183 -16.90 -12.57 -9.18
CA MET A 183 -17.65 -13.37 -8.20
C MET A 183 -17.03 -14.75 -7.95
N GLU A 184 -16.60 -15.46 -8.99
CA GLU A 184 -15.92 -16.76 -8.83
C GLU A 184 -14.60 -16.63 -8.09
N SER A 185 -13.84 -15.56 -8.35
CA SER A 185 -12.61 -15.27 -7.61
C SER A 185 -12.88 -14.94 -6.14
N GLU A 186 -13.98 -14.25 -5.82
CA GLU A 186 -14.39 -14.02 -4.43
C GLU A 186 -14.69 -15.34 -3.72
N LEU A 187 -15.41 -16.25 -4.38
CA LEU A 187 -15.66 -17.60 -3.84
C LEU A 187 -14.38 -18.42 -3.71
N PHE A 188 -13.43 -18.28 -4.63
CA PHE A 188 -12.11 -18.90 -4.48
C PHE A 188 -11.36 -18.29 -3.29
N GLY A 189 -11.40 -16.97 -3.12
CA GLY A 189 -10.80 -16.24 -2.00
C GLY A 189 -9.27 -16.12 -2.11
N LEU A 190 -8.77 -14.91 -1.89
CA LEU A 190 -7.34 -14.59 -2.02
C LEU A 190 -6.47 -15.22 -0.91
N TYR A 191 -7.04 -15.38 0.30
CA TYR A 191 -6.36 -15.91 1.47
C TYR A 191 -6.95 -17.26 1.89
N ASN A 192 -6.16 -18.06 2.62
CA ASN A 192 -6.70 -19.22 3.32
C ASN A 192 -7.74 -18.78 4.36
N ASP A 193 -7.36 -17.80 5.20
CA ASP A 193 -8.25 -17.12 6.13
C ASP A 193 -8.02 -15.60 6.08
N PRO A 194 -8.96 -14.79 5.54
CA PRO A 194 -8.80 -13.34 5.47
C PRO A 194 -8.74 -12.66 6.86
N ASN A 195 -9.19 -13.32 7.93
CA ASN A 195 -9.10 -12.77 9.29
C ASN A 195 -7.78 -13.12 9.97
N ASN A 196 -6.96 -13.98 9.37
CA ASN A 196 -5.71 -14.46 9.95
C ASN A 196 -4.64 -14.67 8.86
N VAL A 197 -4.32 -13.59 8.16
CA VAL A 197 -3.31 -13.59 7.10
C VAL A 197 -1.90 -13.74 7.69
N THR A 198 -1.14 -14.71 7.19
CA THR A 198 0.26 -14.93 7.55
C THR A 198 1.21 -13.97 6.85
N ALA A 199 2.45 -13.81 7.36
CA ALA A 199 3.49 -13.00 6.71
C ALA A 199 3.78 -13.50 5.28
N GLU A 200 3.87 -14.81 5.08
CA GLU A 200 4.10 -15.42 3.76
C GLU A 200 2.93 -15.16 2.81
N GLU A 201 1.67 -15.24 3.27
CA GLU A 201 0.50 -14.90 2.44
C GLU A 201 0.45 -13.42 2.09
N ALA A 202 0.71 -12.53 3.04
CA ALA A 202 0.73 -11.09 2.80
C ALA A 202 1.79 -10.73 1.74
N LEU A 203 3.00 -11.25 1.90
CA LEU A 203 4.09 -11.01 0.97
C LEU A 203 3.81 -11.63 -0.41
N SER A 204 3.35 -12.89 -0.46
CA SER A 204 2.97 -13.54 -1.71
C SER A 204 1.87 -12.78 -2.46
N THR A 205 0.90 -12.22 -1.73
CA THR A 205 -0.17 -11.40 -2.29
C THR A 205 0.38 -10.14 -2.96
N TYR A 206 1.28 -9.40 -2.30
CA TYR A 206 1.88 -8.19 -2.89
C TYR A 206 2.86 -8.49 -4.01
N ARG A 207 3.64 -9.56 -3.93
CA ARG A 207 4.48 -10.03 -5.05
C ARG A 207 3.64 -10.30 -6.29
N THR A 208 2.54 -11.00 -6.09
CA THR A 208 1.62 -11.31 -7.19
C THR A 208 0.93 -10.05 -7.72
N TYR A 209 0.51 -9.14 -6.83
CA TYR A 209 -0.03 -7.85 -7.24
C TYR A 209 0.97 -7.05 -8.06
N GLN A 210 2.24 -6.97 -7.64
CA GLN A 210 3.29 -6.27 -8.36
C GLN A 210 3.54 -6.87 -9.74
N GLN A 211 3.66 -8.20 -9.82
CA GLN A 211 3.87 -8.95 -11.04
C GLN A 211 2.78 -8.70 -12.10
N HIS A 212 1.54 -8.47 -11.67
CA HIS A 212 0.39 -8.25 -12.54
C HIS A 212 -0.15 -6.81 -12.53
N ARG A 213 0.55 -5.86 -11.90
CA ARG A 213 0.04 -4.51 -11.59
C ARG A 213 -0.53 -3.80 -12.82
N ASP A 214 0.20 -3.78 -13.94
CA ASP A 214 -0.24 -3.13 -15.18
C ASP A 214 -1.48 -3.77 -15.81
N ARG A 215 -1.60 -5.09 -15.73
CA ARG A 215 -2.76 -5.82 -16.23
C ARG A 215 -3.97 -5.54 -15.35
N ILE A 216 -3.79 -5.59 -14.04
CA ILE A 216 -4.83 -5.34 -13.04
C ILE A 216 -5.35 -3.90 -13.18
N ASN A 217 -4.46 -2.92 -13.22
CA ASN A 217 -4.82 -1.50 -13.34
C ASN A 217 -5.59 -1.23 -14.64
N ARG A 218 -5.19 -1.83 -15.77
CA ARG A 218 -5.93 -1.71 -17.04
C ARG A 218 -7.33 -2.32 -16.97
N ASP A 219 -7.48 -3.44 -16.26
CA ASP A 219 -8.78 -4.11 -16.13
C ASP A 219 -9.70 -3.36 -15.16
N GLU A 220 -9.21 -2.95 -13.99
CA GLU A 220 -10.00 -2.26 -12.97
C GLU A 220 -10.45 -0.86 -13.43
N THR A 221 -9.60 -0.10 -14.12
CA THR A 221 -9.97 1.21 -14.71
C THR A 221 -11.05 1.11 -15.80
N ARG A 222 -11.23 -0.06 -16.40
CA ARG A 222 -12.26 -0.29 -17.42
C ARG A 222 -13.53 -0.91 -16.84
N TRP A 223 -13.38 -1.88 -15.94
CA TRP A 223 -14.44 -2.81 -15.59
C TRP A 223 -14.72 -2.94 -14.08
N GLY A 224 -13.98 -2.28 -13.22
CA GLY A 224 -14.16 -2.41 -11.78
C GLY A 224 -13.97 -1.09 -11.06
N VAL A 225 -13.12 -1.12 -10.03
CA VAL A 225 -12.75 0.03 -9.22
C VAL A 225 -11.24 -0.05 -9.04
N ASP A 226 -10.53 0.98 -9.48
CA ASP A 226 -9.09 1.00 -9.35
C ASP A 226 -8.66 0.99 -7.87
N VAL A 227 -7.36 0.77 -7.64
CA VAL A 227 -6.82 0.59 -6.30
C VAL A 227 -6.99 1.84 -5.41
N ASP A 228 -7.17 3.00 -6.02
CA ASP A 228 -7.42 4.29 -5.35
C ASP A 228 -8.92 4.54 -5.09
N GLY A 229 -9.79 3.61 -5.47
CA GLY A 229 -11.23 3.69 -5.26
C GLY A 229 -12.00 4.40 -6.36
N ASN A 230 -11.37 4.75 -7.49
CA ASN A 230 -12.07 5.38 -8.60
C ASN A 230 -12.82 4.32 -9.43
N PRO A 231 -14.12 4.51 -9.69
CA PRO A 231 -14.86 3.58 -10.52
C PRO A 231 -14.37 3.63 -11.96
N GLY A 232 -14.22 2.46 -12.58
CA GLY A 232 -13.94 2.33 -14.00
C GLY A 232 -15.12 2.74 -14.88
N GLN A 233 -14.96 2.61 -16.19
CA GLN A 233 -16.01 2.95 -17.18
C GLN A 233 -17.34 2.22 -16.92
N ARG A 234 -17.25 0.98 -16.42
CA ARG A 234 -18.38 0.19 -15.96
C ARG A 234 -17.96 -0.56 -14.71
N ASN A 235 -18.71 -0.43 -13.62
CA ASN A 235 -18.38 -1.09 -12.36
C ASN A 235 -19.04 -2.49 -12.30
N LEU A 236 -18.34 -3.51 -12.78
CA LEU A 236 -18.84 -4.90 -12.76
C LEU A 236 -18.86 -5.53 -11.37
N ILE A 237 -18.13 -4.96 -10.40
CA ILE A 237 -18.16 -5.41 -9.00
C ILE A 237 -19.53 -5.08 -8.41
N ALA A 238 -19.99 -3.84 -8.58
CA ALA A 238 -21.32 -3.42 -8.15
C ALA A 238 -22.43 -4.22 -8.85
N GLU A 239 -22.27 -4.50 -10.15
CA GLU A 239 -23.22 -5.35 -10.88
C GLU A 239 -23.20 -6.80 -10.40
N ALA A 240 -22.03 -7.36 -10.07
CA ALA A 240 -21.93 -8.72 -9.54
C ALA A 240 -22.64 -8.82 -8.18
N ASN A 241 -22.42 -7.85 -7.28
CA ASN A 241 -23.09 -7.81 -5.99
C ASN A 241 -24.61 -7.66 -6.12
N ARG A 242 -25.09 -6.88 -7.09
CA ARG A 242 -26.52 -6.76 -7.37
C ARG A 242 -27.11 -8.05 -7.96
N ASP A 243 -26.48 -8.59 -9.01
CA ASP A 243 -27.06 -9.66 -9.81
C ASP A 243 -26.87 -11.05 -9.18
N TYR A 244 -25.87 -11.21 -8.31
CA TYR A 244 -25.55 -12.46 -7.61
C TYR A 244 -25.80 -12.40 -6.09
N ALA A 245 -26.52 -11.38 -5.60
CA ALA A 245 -26.79 -11.16 -4.17
C ALA A 245 -27.28 -12.42 -3.44
N ALA A 246 -28.18 -13.19 -4.05
CA ALA A 246 -28.73 -14.40 -3.44
C ALA A 246 -27.68 -15.50 -3.23
N LEU A 247 -26.72 -15.63 -4.15
CA LEU A 247 -25.63 -16.60 -4.05
C LEU A 247 -24.59 -16.14 -3.01
N LEU A 248 -24.31 -14.85 -3.02
CA LEU A 248 -23.36 -14.18 -2.12
C LEU A 248 -23.89 -14.05 -0.68
N ALA A 249 -25.21 -14.20 -0.48
CA ALA A 249 -25.83 -14.16 0.83
C ALA A 249 -25.16 -15.15 1.81
N GLY A 250 -24.61 -14.62 2.90
CA GLY A 250 -23.88 -15.40 3.92
C GLY A 250 -22.45 -15.80 3.53
N ARG A 251 -21.96 -15.39 2.35
CA ARG A 251 -20.59 -15.65 1.86
C ARG A 251 -19.73 -14.39 1.71
N GLY A 252 -20.34 -13.20 1.87
CA GLY A 252 -19.69 -11.91 1.68
C GLY A 252 -20.12 -11.26 0.38
N GLU A 253 -19.60 -10.07 0.10
CA GLU A 253 -19.79 -9.37 -1.16
C GLU A 253 -18.50 -9.47 -1.99
N VAL A 254 -18.61 -9.38 -3.31
CA VAL A 254 -17.46 -9.23 -4.20
C VAL A 254 -16.74 -7.94 -3.84
N GLN A 255 -15.48 -8.07 -3.47
CA GLN A 255 -14.65 -6.97 -2.99
C GLN A 255 -13.97 -6.20 -4.14
N THR A 256 -13.79 -4.90 -3.94
CA THR A 256 -12.84 -4.12 -4.76
C THR A 256 -11.42 -4.66 -4.55
N LEU A 257 -10.51 -4.38 -5.50
CA LEU A 257 -9.13 -4.80 -5.34
C LEU A 257 -8.51 -4.28 -4.04
N ALA A 258 -8.73 -2.99 -3.71
CA ALA A 258 -8.24 -2.40 -2.48
C ALA A 258 -8.76 -3.13 -1.23
N GLN A 259 -10.04 -3.50 -1.22
CA GLN A 259 -10.64 -4.28 -0.13
C GLN A 259 -10.04 -5.69 -0.05
N SER A 260 -9.80 -6.36 -1.19
CA SER A 260 -9.16 -7.68 -1.21
C SER A 260 -7.72 -7.64 -0.72
N LEU A 261 -6.97 -6.57 -0.98
CA LEU A 261 -5.58 -6.41 -0.54
C LEU A 261 -5.44 -5.95 0.92
N GLU A 262 -6.51 -5.45 1.53
CA GLU A 262 -6.50 -4.86 2.87
C GLU A 262 -5.94 -5.79 3.96
N PRO A 263 -6.33 -7.09 4.04
CA PRO A 263 -5.75 -8.00 5.05
C PRO A 263 -4.23 -8.18 4.89
N ALA A 264 -3.73 -8.32 3.67
CA ALA A 264 -2.29 -8.38 3.39
C ALA A 264 -1.59 -7.06 3.75
N ARG A 265 -2.22 -5.92 3.47
CA ARG A 265 -1.69 -4.59 3.77
C ARG A 265 -1.42 -4.42 5.26
N VAL A 266 -2.45 -4.66 6.08
CA VAL A 266 -2.38 -4.54 7.53
C VAL A 266 -1.33 -5.48 8.09
N ARG A 267 -1.31 -6.73 7.60
CA ARG A 267 -0.35 -7.73 8.03
C ARG A 267 1.09 -7.31 7.70
N LEU A 268 1.35 -6.92 6.45
CA LEU A 268 2.68 -6.52 5.99
C LEU A 268 3.20 -5.30 6.75
N LEU A 269 2.37 -4.26 6.93
CA LEU A 269 2.77 -3.08 7.69
C LEU A 269 3.07 -3.42 9.16
N SER A 270 2.31 -4.34 9.77
CA SER A 270 2.60 -4.82 11.13
C SER A 270 3.95 -5.53 11.20
N ASP A 271 4.22 -6.47 10.29
CA ASP A 271 5.50 -7.20 10.26
C ASP A 271 6.68 -6.24 10.03
N LEU A 272 6.52 -5.24 9.16
CA LEU A 272 7.56 -4.24 8.90
C LEU A 272 7.84 -3.33 10.09
N ARG A 273 6.83 -2.94 10.88
CA ARG A 273 7.04 -2.17 12.12
C ARG A 273 7.83 -2.97 13.16
N GLU A 274 7.66 -4.29 13.19
CA GLU A 274 8.43 -5.17 14.07
C GLU A 274 9.88 -5.34 13.58
N GLN A 275 10.07 -5.45 12.26
CA GLN A 275 11.38 -5.59 11.62
C GLN A 275 12.20 -4.28 11.65
N HIS A 276 11.52 -3.14 11.52
CA HIS A 276 12.11 -1.81 11.43
C HIS A 276 11.51 -0.86 12.48
N PRO A 277 11.75 -1.10 13.79
CA PRO A 277 11.20 -0.27 14.86
C PRO A 277 11.63 1.20 14.75
N GLU A 278 12.78 1.47 14.14
CA GLU A 278 13.34 2.81 13.91
C GLU A 278 12.51 3.70 12.97
N ILE A 279 11.65 3.10 12.14
CA ILE A 279 10.75 3.81 11.21
C ILE A 279 9.28 3.39 11.40
N ALA A 280 8.94 2.78 12.53
CA ALA A 280 7.60 2.27 12.78
C ALA A 280 6.51 3.36 12.76
N ASP A 281 6.88 4.59 13.10
CA ASP A 281 6.03 5.80 13.05
C ASP A 281 5.72 6.26 11.62
N ARG A 282 6.55 5.89 10.64
CA ARG A 282 6.33 6.12 9.21
C ARG A 282 5.40 5.06 8.60
N LEU A 283 5.49 3.83 9.07
CA LEU A 283 4.78 2.66 8.55
C LEU A 283 3.29 2.59 8.95
N THR A 284 2.57 3.71 9.07
CA THR A 284 1.18 3.72 9.58
C THR A 284 0.16 3.25 8.55
N ASP A 285 -0.99 2.74 9.03
CA ASP A 285 -2.08 2.29 8.14
C ASP A 285 -2.64 3.45 7.29
N SER A 286 -2.56 4.69 7.79
CA SER A 286 -2.99 5.89 7.07
C SER A 286 -1.95 6.40 6.06
N ALA A 287 -0.67 6.02 6.21
CA ALA A 287 0.39 6.48 5.32
C ALA A 287 0.38 5.72 3.98
N PHE A 288 0.03 4.43 3.99
CA PHE A 288 0.11 3.57 2.81
C PHE A 288 -1.22 2.89 2.53
N ASN A 289 -1.87 3.27 1.42
CA ASN A 289 -3.00 2.53 0.88
C ASN A 289 -2.50 1.25 0.17
N ALA A 290 -3.42 0.35 -0.21
CA ALA A 290 -3.04 -0.92 -0.85
C ALA A 290 -2.31 -0.74 -2.19
N GLY A 291 -2.58 0.35 -2.91
CA GLY A 291 -1.93 0.69 -4.17
C GLY A 291 -0.54 1.31 -4.02
N SER A 292 -0.20 1.80 -2.83
CA SER A 292 1.08 2.45 -2.49
C SER A 292 2.21 1.49 -2.16
N ILE A 293 1.96 0.18 -2.10
CA ILE A 293 2.97 -0.80 -1.69
C ILE A 293 3.52 -1.51 -2.92
N TYR A 294 4.83 -1.41 -3.12
CA TYR A 294 5.60 -2.03 -4.18
C TYR A 294 6.59 -2.99 -3.56
N VAL A 295 6.60 -4.23 -4.06
CA VAL A 295 7.44 -5.30 -3.52
C VAL A 295 8.07 -5.99 -4.71
N ASP A 296 9.37 -6.26 -4.66
CA ASP A 296 10.01 -7.14 -5.63
C ASP A 296 9.19 -8.44 -5.75
N PRO A 297 8.65 -8.76 -6.94
CA PRO A 297 7.91 -10.00 -7.14
C PRO A 297 8.78 -11.24 -6.89
N GLY A 298 10.12 -11.11 -6.98
CA GLY A 298 11.08 -12.19 -6.87
C GLY A 298 10.95 -13.24 -7.98
N ARG A 299 10.15 -12.96 -9.01
CA ARG A 299 9.82 -13.87 -10.12
C ARG A 299 9.20 -13.11 -11.29
N ASP A 300 9.24 -13.72 -12.47
CA ASP A 300 8.52 -13.25 -13.66
C ASP A 300 7.22 -14.05 -13.88
N SER A 301 6.35 -13.58 -14.80
CA SER A 301 5.09 -14.24 -15.16
C SER A 301 5.20 -15.69 -15.63
N ALA A 302 6.40 -16.17 -15.95
CA ALA A 302 6.65 -17.54 -16.40
C ALA A 302 7.14 -18.46 -15.27
N ARG A 303 7.48 -17.93 -14.09
CA ARG A 303 8.06 -18.67 -12.97
C ARG A 303 7.20 -18.58 -11.73
N VAL A 304 6.93 -19.73 -11.12
CA VAL A 304 6.26 -19.81 -9.81
C VAL A 304 7.26 -19.71 -8.66
N VAL A 305 8.49 -20.21 -8.86
CA VAL A 305 9.55 -20.17 -7.84
C VAL A 305 10.07 -18.75 -7.71
N VAL A 306 10.09 -18.28 -6.46
CA VAL A 306 10.72 -17.01 -6.07
C VAL A 306 12.23 -17.22 -6.01
N ASP A 307 12.98 -16.40 -6.75
CA ASP A 307 14.42 -16.25 -6.66
C ASP A 307 14.73 -15.10 -5.68
N ALA A 308 15.49 -15.39 -4.64
CA ALA A 308 15.84 -14.41 -3.61
C ALA A 308 16.95 -13.44 -4.04
N ASN A 309 17.54 -13.62 -5.24
CA ASN A 309 18.52 -12.68 -5.81
C ASN A 309 17.96 -11.98 -7.05
N HIS A 310 16.64 -11.86 -7.14
CA HIS A 310 15.99 -11.27 -8.30
C HIS A 310 16.19 -9.76 -8.28
N ALA A 311 16.92 -9.22 -9.25
CA ALA A 311 17.01 -7.78 -9.44
C ALA A 311 15.73 -7.22 -10.07
N ALA A 312 15.05 -6.35 -9.33
CA ALA A 312 13.83 -5.67 -9.70
C ALA A 312 14.06 -4.18 -9.99
N THR A 313 13.13 -3.59 -10.75
CA THR A 313 12.95 -2.14 -10.80
C THR A 313 11.55 -1.82 -10.31
N LEU A 314 11.47 -1.20 -9.14
CA LEU A 314 10.22 -0.74 -8.54
C LEU A 314 10.11 0.76 -8.77
N ASP A 315 9.18 1.15 -9.63
CA ASP A 315 8.92 2.55 -9.97
C ASP A 315 7.50 2.93 -9.53
N ALA A 316 7.43 3.78 -8.50
CA ALA A 316 6.19 4.27 -7.93
C ALA A 316 5.74 5.61 -8.53
N THR A 317 6.47 6.15 -9.52
CA THR A 317 6.12 7.44 -10.14
C THR A 317 4.73 7.38 -10.78
N ARG A 318 3.84 8.25 -10.32
CA ARG A 318 2.47 8.37 -10.85
C ARG A 318 2.31 9.69 -11.59
N THR A 319 1.72 9.64 -12.78
CA THR A 319 1.38 10.86 -13.53
C THR A 319 -0.13 10.99 -13.74
N ARG A 320 -0.64 12.21 -13.59
CA ARG A 320 -2.01 12.59 -13.91
C ARG A 320 -1.99 13.78 -14.86
N ASN A 321 -2.55 13.60 -16.05
CA ASN A 321 -2.54 14.62 -17.12
C ASN A 321 -1.13 15.11 -17.49
N GLY A 322 -0.13 14.21 -17.45
CA GLY A 322 1.26 14.53 -17.77
C GLY A 322 2.06 15.20 -16.65
N ASN A 323 1.45 15.45 -15.49
CA ASN A 323 2.15 15.94 -14.30
C ASN A 323 2.27 14.81 -13.28
N GLU A 324 3.44 14.68 -12.67
CA GLU A 324 3.63 13.77 -11.56
C GLU A 324 2.79 14.20 -10.36
N VAL A 325 2.15 13.23 -9.70
CA VAL A 325 1.32 13.46 -8.51
C VAL A 325 2.05 12.97 -7.28
N ALA A 326 1.92 13.73 -6.18
CA ALA A 326 2.49 13.32 -4.91
C ALA A 326 1.65 12.21 -4.26
N ASN A 327 2.31 11.14 -3.84
CA ASN A 327 1.73 10.05 -3.05
C ASN A 327 2.83 9.45 -2.17
N ASN A 328 2.49 9.01 -0.97
CA ASN A 328 3.46 8.31 -0.14
C ASN A 328 3.45 6.82 -0.53
N ASP A 329 4.62 6.29 -0.88
CA ASP A 329 4.80 4.94 -1.37
C ASP A 329 5.80 4.16 -0.51
N LEU A 330 5.54 2.86 -0.38
CA LEU A 330 6.40 1.90 0.31
C LEU A 330 7.00 0.96 -0.72
N LEU A 331 8.32 0.98 -0.87
CA LEU A 331 9.05 0.16 -1.83
C LEU A 331 9.96 -0.82 -1.07
N LEU A 332 9.82 -2.12 -1.37
CA LEU A 332 10.58 -3.21 -0.76
C LEU A 332 11.35 -3.98 -1.85
N GLY A 333 12.68 -3.79 -1.95
CA GLY A 333 13.54 -4.51 -2.91
C GLY A 333 13.75 -5.98 -2.52
N GLN A 334 13.83 -6.26 -1.22
CA GLN A 334 14.02 -7.59 -0.66
C GLN A 334 15.41 -8.18 -0.93
N GLY A 335 15.67 -8.72 -2.11
CA GLY A 335 16.90 -9.48 -2.35
C GLY A 335 17.30 -9.46 -3.82
N GLY A 336 18.54 -9.10 -4.11
CA GLY A 336 19.00 -8.83 -5.47
C GLY A 336 19.56 -7.41 -5.55
N ASP A 337 20.16 -7.05 -6.68
CA ASP A 337 20.62 -5.67 -6.89
C ASP A 337 19.47 -4.85 -7.48
N ASP A 338 18.64 -4.24 -6.63
CA ASP A 338 17.39 -3.60 -7.02
C ASP A 338 17.53 -2.12 -7.37
N THR A 339 16.54 -1.58 -8.07
CA THR A 339 16.37 -0.14 -8.27
C THR A 339 14.98 0.29 -7.79
N LEU A 340 14.94 1.15 -6.77
CA LEU A 340 13.72 1.65 -6.14
C LEU A 340 13.57 3.14 -6.45
N ILE A 341 12.42 3.55 -6.99
CA ILE A 341 12.11 4.93 -7.39
C ILE A 341 10.78 5.34 -6.77
N GLY A 342 10.81 6.22 -5.77
CA GLY A 342 9.62 6.70 -5.05
C GLY A 342 8.79 7.71 -5.84
N GLY A 343 9.44 8.76 -6.36
CA GLY A 343 8.80 9.82 -7.13
C GLY A 343 8.51 11.05 -6.29
N ARG A 344 7.25 11.48 -6.23
CA ARG A 344 6.82 12.61 -5.40
C ARG A 344 6.05 12.08 -4.19
N GLY A 345 6.30 12.66 -3.03
CA GLY A 345 5.65 12.27 -1.77
C GLY A 345 6.69 11.99 -0.71
N ASP A 346 6.25 11.64 0.50
CA ASP A 346 7.19 11.20 1.53
C ASP A 346 7.26 9.67 1.53
N ASP A 347 8.22 9.11 0.80
CA ASP A 347 8.32 7.69 0.52
C ASP A 347 9.16 6.92 1.55
N VAL A 348 8.96 5.61 1.61
CA VAL A 348 9.77 4.67 2.40
C VAL A 348 10.38 3.64 1.44
N LEU A 349 11.71 3.68 1.30
CA LEU A 349 12.46 2.79 0.43
C LEU A 349 13.32 1.85 1.30
N ILE A 350 13.02 0.56 1.25
CA ILE A 350 13.78 -0.49 1.94
C ILE A 350 14.45 -1.34 0.86
N GLY A 351 15.78 -1.21 0.74
CA GLY A 351 16.58 -1.93 -0.26
C GLY A 351 16.50 -3.43 -0.03
N GLY A 352 17.13 -3.89 1.05
CA GLY A 352 17.13 -5.31 1.44
C GLY A 352 18.53 -5.89 1.31
N GLU A 353 18.62 -7.13 0.83
CA GLU A 353 19.88 -7.79 0.50
C GLU A 353 20.31 -7.45 -0.93
N GLY A 354 21.60 -7.20 -1.14
CA GLY A 354 22.14 -6.86 -2.46
C GLY A 354 22.68 -5.44 -2.47
N ARG A 355 23.00 -4.94 -3.67
CA ARG A 355 23.50 -3.57 -3.87
C ARG A 355 22.45 -2.75 -4.58
N ASP A 356 21.67 -2.03 -3.80
CA ASP A 356 20.49 -1.35 -4.30
C ASP A 356 20.76 0.09 -4.73
N VAL A 357 19.94 0.58 -5.65
CA VAL A 357 19.87 1.99 -6.02
C VAL A 357 18.54 2.55 -5.54
N LEU A 358 18.57 3.39 -4.51
CA LEU A 358 17.39 3.99 -3.90
C LEU A 358 17.26 5.45 -4.31
N ARG A 359 16.12 5.79 -4.93
CA ARG A 359 15.79 7.14 -5.39
C ARG A 359 14.45 7.56 -4.82
N GLY A 360 14.45 8.37 -3.76
CA GLY A 360 13.23 8.88 -3.14
C GLY A 360 12.53 9.86 -4.07
N GLY A 361 13.17 10.99 -4.34
CA GLY A 361 12.72 11.93 -5.35
C GLY A 361 12.43 13.28 -4.73
N ALA A 362 11.16 13.71 -4.71
CA ALA A 362 10.78 14.96 -4.09
C ALA A 362 9.83 14.73 -2.91
N GLY A 363 10.19 15.26 -1.74
CA GLY A 363 9.47 15.05 -0.49
C GLY A 363 10.45 14.80 0.66
N SER A 364 9.98 14.25 1.77
CA SER A 364 10.84 13.86 2.90
C SER A 364 10.93 12.35 2.98
N ASP A 365 11.87 11.78 2.23
CA ASP A 365 11.97 10.33 2.04
C ASP A 365 12.74 9.63 3.17
N THR A 366 12.38 8.37 3.40
CA THR A 366 13.03 7.49 4.39
C THR A 366 13.68 6.32 3.70
N TYR A 367 14.99 6.19 3.88
CA TYR A 367 15.77 5.11 3.28
C TYR A 367 16.23 4.14 4.36
N VAL A 368 15.99 2.84 4.17
CA VAL A 368 16.60 1.76 4.96
C VAL A 368 17.56 1.00 4.04
N VAL A 369 18.86 1.09 4.38
CA VAL A 369 19.95 0.68 3.48
C VAL A 369 20.77 -0.49 4.01
N GLY A 370 21.36 -1.24 3.08
CA GLY A 370 22.30 -2.34 3.27
C GLY A 370 23.72 -2.00 2.80
N ASP A 371 24.53 -3.05 2.62
CA ASP A 371 25.92 -2.93 2.17
C ASP A 371 26.03 -2.80 0.65
N GLY A 372 26.66 -1.72 0.21
CA GLY A 372 26.92 -1.40 -1.18
C GLY A 372 25.82 -0.56 -1.84
N ASP A 373 24.78 -0.20 -1.07
CA ASP A 373 23.67 0.62 -1.54
C ASP A 373 24.11 2.02 -1.97
N VAL A 374 23.31 2.58 -2.86
CA VAL A 374 23.44 3.93 -3.38
C VAL A 374 22.14 4.68 -3.17
N VAL A 375 22.19 5.74 -2.37
CA VAL A 375 21.07 6.68 -2.19
C VAL A 375 21.28 7.89 -3.10
N GLN A 376 20.26 8.20 -3.89
CA GLN A 376 20.22 9.36 -4.76
C GLN A 376 18.89 10.10 -4.60
N ASP A 377 18.94 11.25 -3.96
CA ASP A 377 17.76 12.05 -3.66
C ASP A 377 17.79 13.38 -4.43
N ALA A 378 16.70 13.73 -5.10
CA ALA A 378 16.69 14.85 -6.03
C ALA A 378 16.61 16.21 -5.31
N ASP A 379 15.92 16.29 -4.18
CA ASP A 379 15.81 17.50 -3.38
C ASP A 379 16.71 17.49 -2.13
N ARG A 380 17.21 16.31 -1.76
CA ARG A 380 18.11 15.97 -0.64
C ARG A 380 17.45 16.13 0.72
N ASN A 381 16.13 16.02 0.78
CA ASN A 381 15.37 16.11 2.00
C ASN A 381 14.89 14.72 2.44
N GLY A 382 15.08 14.37 3.70
CA GLY A 382 14.77 13.04 4.20
C GLY A 382 15.77 12.54 5.22
N GLN A 383 15.88 11.21 5.32
CA GLN A 383 16.69 10.54 6.33
C GLN A 383 17.09 9.14 5.91
N ILE A 384 18.30 8.72 6.31
CA ILE A 384 18.82 7.37 6.06
C ILE A 384 18.97 6.63 7.39
N PHE A 385 18.51 5.38 7.42
CA PHE A 385 18.72 4.42 8.48
C PHE A 385 19.60 3.28 7.97
N TRP A 386 20.68 2.99 8.69
CA TRP A 386 21.57 1.88 8.40
C TRP A 386 21.73 1.04 9.66
N SER A 387 21.42 -0.26 9.56
CA SER A 387 21.45 -1.19 10.71
C SER A 387 20.60 -0.70 11.90
N GLY A 388 19.43 -0.11 11.62
CA GLY A 388 18.50 0.43 12.60
C GLY A 388 18.90 1.78 13.22
N GLN A 389 20.06 2.33 12.85
CA GLN A 389 20.53 3.63 13.34
C GLN A 389 20.34 4.71 12.28
N ARG A 390 19.81 5.86 12.69
CA ARG A 390 19.73 7.03 11.83
C ARG A 390 21.10 7.65 11.62
N LEU A 391 21.46 7.88 10.36
CA LEU A 391 22.69 8.60 9.99
C LEU A 391 22.46 10.11 10.12
N THR A 392 23.22 10.75 11.01
CA THR A 392 23.16 12.21 11.28
C THR A 392 24.46 12.93 10.92
N GLY A 393 25.47 12.19 10.46
CA GLY A 393 26.78 12.72 10.12
C GLY A 393 27.79 12.57 11.25
N GLY A 394 28.79 13.45 11.26
CA GLY A 394 29.97 13.23 12.08
C GLY A 394 30.89 14.44 12.20
N THR A 395 31.81 14.34 13.15
CA THR A 395 32.86 15.34 13.33
C THR A 395 34.23 14.76 13.00
N ARG A 396 35.10 15.60 12.44
CA ARG A 396 36.50 15.26 12.22
C ARG A 396 37.29 15.54 13.49
N GLN A 397 38.00 14.54 14.02
CA GLN A 397 38.95 14.75 15.10
C GLN A 397 40.33 15.14 14.57
N ALA A 398 41.20 15.70 15.42
CA ALA A 398 42.50 16.21 14.98
C ALA A 398 43.42 15.09 14.46
N GLU A 399 43.28 13.91 15.06
CA GLU A 399 43.96 12.67 14.73
C GLU A 399 43.41 11.96 13.49
N ASP A 400 42.23 12.35 13.00
CA ASP A 400 41.64 11.73 11.82
C ASP A 400 42.31 12.24 10.53
N PRO A 401 42.43 11.37 9.50
CA PRO A 401 42.83 11.81 8.17
C PRO A 401 42.01 13.01 7.68
N GLU A 402 42.63 13.86 6.87
CA GLU A 402 41.93 15.01 6.28
C GLU A 402 40.72 14.54 5.45
N GLY A 403 39.57 15.18 5.64
CA GLY A 403 38.32 14.82 4.95
C GLY A 403 37.62 13.56 5.47
N MET A 404 38.09 12.97 6.58
CA MET A 404 37.44 11.85 7.26
C MET A 404 36.72 12.35 8.52
N PHE A 405 35.44 12.03 8.65
CA PHE A 405 34.61 12.38 9.81
C PHE A 405 34.09 11.09 10.44
N ARG A 406 33.84 11.12 11.75
CA ARG A 406 33.28 9.99 12.48
C ARG A 406 31.98 10.38 13.17
N SER A 407 31.01 9.45 13.17
CA SER A 407 29.80 9.59 13.98
C SER A 407 30.16 9.70 15.46
N ALA A 408 29.25 10.29 16.24
CA ALA A 408 29.47 10.49 17.68
C ALA A 408 29.67 9.18 18.46
N ASP A 409 29.04 8.09 18.00
CA ASP A 409 29.18 6.74 18.54
C ASP A 409 30.39 5.96 17.96
N GLY A 410 31.11 6.56 17.01
CA GLY A 410 32.28 5.98 16.34
C GLY A 410 31.97 4.85 15.34
N GLN A 411 30.71 4.45 15.19
CA GLN A 411 30.30 3.29 14.36
C GLN A 411 30.43 3.56 12.85
N HIS A 412 30.28 4.82 12.44
CA HIS A 412 30.26 5.22 11.05
C HIS A 412 31.36 6.24 10.76
N THR A 413 31.94 6.09 9.58
CA THR A 413 32.90 7.02 9.01
C THR A 413 32.31 7.65 7.77
N TYR A 414 32.63 8.91 7.54
CA TYR A 414 32.10 9.70 6.43
C TYR A 414 33.26 10.33 5.69
N ARG A 415 33.29 10.20 4.36
CA ARG A 415 34.35 10.75 3.52
C ARG A 415 33.78 11.24 2.20
N LEU A 416 34.09 12.49 1.85
CA LEU A 416 33.74 13.02 0.53
C LEU A 416 34.62 12.39 -0.56
N GLN A 417 33.98 11.99 -1.66
CA GLN A 417 34.63 11.50 -2.86
C GLN A 417 34.04 12.20 -4.08
N GLY A 418 34.64 13.33 -4.45
CA GLY A 418 34.05 14.23 -5.45
C GLY A 418 32.81 14.91 -4.88
N ALA A 419 31.67 14.75 -5.56
CA ALA A 419 30.36 15.23 -5.09
C ALA A 419 29.64 14.21 -4.19
N ASP A 420 30.11 12.97 -4.13
CA ASP A 420 29.45 11.90 -3.38
C ASP A 420 29.99 11.83 -1.95
N LEU A 421 29.14 11.38 -1.03
CA LEU A 421 29.53 11.02 0.33
C LEU A 421 29.61 9.51 0.46
N LEU A 422 30.81 9.00 0.73
CA LEU A 422 31.03 7.60 1.06
C LEU A 422 30.92 7.45 2.58
N ILE A 423 30.06 6.54 3.01
CA ILE A 423 29.84 6.20 4.41
C ILE A 423 30.29 4.75 4.60
N GLY A 424 31.09 4.48 5.62
CA GLY A 424 31.57 3.13 5.92
C GLY A 424 31.47 2.80 7.39
N ASN A 425 31.31 1.51 7.71
CA ASN A 425 31.28 1.02 9.09
C ASN A 425 32.55 0.21 9.43
N GLU A 426 32.67 -0.22 10.68
CA GLU A 426 33.81 -1.01 11.17
C GLU A 426 33.97 -2.38 10.47
N GLN A 427 32.90 -2.90 9.86
CA GLN A 427 32.89 -4.17 9.15
C GLN A 427 33.41 -4.06 7.71
N GLY A 428 33.74 -2.84 7.25
CA GLY A 428 34.20 -2.58 5.90
C GLY A 428 33.08 -2.50 4.87
N GLN A 429 31.82 -2.50 5.32
CA GLN A 429 30.65 -2.28 4.47
C GLN A 429 30.54 -0.80 4.11
N THR A 430 29.87 -0.51 2.99
CA THR A 430 29.83 0.83 2.43
C THR A 430 28.43 1.25 1.99
N LEU A 431 28.16 2.55 2.08
CA LEU A 431 26.97 3.21 1.56
C LEU A 431 27.44 4.44 0.79
N THR A 432 26.84 4.70 -0.38
CA THR A 432 27.12 5.91 -1.15
C THR A 432 25.91 6.82 -1.20
N VAL A 433 26.07 8.08 -0.78
CA VAL A 433 25.06 9.13 -1.01
C VAL A 433 25.53 10.02 -2.15
N LYS A 434 24.75 10.06 -3.23
CA LYS A 434 25.08 10.82 -4.44
C LYS A 434 24.82 12.31 -4.27
N ASP A 435 25.67 13.13 -4.91
CA ASP A 435 25.52 14.59 -5.01
C ASP A 435 25.28 15.28 -3.65
N TYR A 436 26.00 14.81 -2.63
CA TYR A 436 25.89 15.25 -1.25
C TYR A 436 26.25 16.74 -1.09
N GLN A 437 25.42 17.43 -0.32
CA GLN A 437 25.71 18.76 0.23
C GLN A 437 25.50 18.75 1.74
N ALA A 438 26.14 19.68 2.45
CA ALA A 438 25.99 19.79 3.90
C ALA A 438 24.50 19.85 4.31
N GLY A 439 24.10 18.95 5.22
CA GLY A 439 22.72 18.81 5.69
C GLY A 439 21.82 17.93 4.82
N SER A 440 22.30 17.43 3.67
CA SER A 440 21.52 16.50 2.82
C SER A 440 21.09 15.29 3.62
N LEU A 441 19.81 14.94 3.54
CA LEU A 441 19.20 13.81 4.24
C LEU A 441 19.45 13.82 5.76
N GLY A 442 19.58 15.02 6.34
CA GLY A 442 19.85 15.21 7.77
C GLY A 442 21.29 14.88 8.20
N ILE A 443 22.22 14.72 7.26
CA ILE A 443 23.62 14.39 7.54
C ILE A 443 24.47 15.66 7.58
N GLU A 444 25.05 15.97 8.74
CA GLU A 444 25.93 17.13 8.94
C GLU A 444 27.38 16.71 9.21
N LEU A 445 28.34 17.31 8.50
CA LEU A 445 29.77 17.09 8.70
C LEU A 445 30.41 18.36 9.28
N GLY A 446 31.13 18.22 10.40
CA GLY A 446 31.77 19.34 11.09
C GLY A 446 33.16 19.04 11.63
N GLU A 447 33.87 20.07 12.09
CA GLU A 447 35.16 19.90 12.79
C GLU A 447 34.93 19.76 14.30
N ALA A 448 35.67 18.87 14.97
CA ALA A 448 35.64 18.76 16.42
C ALA A 448 36.13 20.06 17.06
N ARG A 449 35.38 20.59 18.04
CA ARG A 449 35.81 21.77 18.80
C ARG A 449 37.03 21.40 19.65
N VAL A 450 38.18 22.03 19.40
CA VAL A 450 39.40 21.88 20.22
C VAL A 450 39.09 22.29 21.66
N ARG A 451 39.09 21.34 22.59
CA ARG A 451 39.12 21.64 24.03
C ARG A 451 40.54 22.07 24.39
N ASN A 452 40.78 23.37 24.50
CA ASN A 452 41.97 23.86 25.18
C ASN A 452 41.82 23.61 26.68
N ASP A 453 42.54 22.60 27.16
CA ASP A 453 42.58 22.19 28.55
C ASP A 453 43.48 23.17 29.34
N THR A 454 42.87 24.26 29.82
CA THR A 454 43.34 24.98 31.00
C THR A 454 42.17 25.07 31.96
N GLY A 455 42.39 24.53 33.16
CA GLY A 455 41.34 24.17 34.11
C GLY A 455 40.32 25.25 34.43
N ALA A 456 39.10 24.76 34.70
CA ALA A 456 38.01 25.40 35.43
C ALA A 456 37.80 26.90 35.14
N THR A 457 36.82 27.19 34.29
CA THR A 457 36.06 28.43 34.44
C THR A 457 34.61 28.13 34.12
N GLU A 458 33.77 28.15 35.15
CA GLU A 458 32.34 28.39 35.00
C GLU A 458 32.17 29.55 34.00
N LEU A 459 31.50 29.28 32.88
CA LEU A 459 31.23 30.30 31.87
C LEU A 459 30.22 31.29 32.47
N ASN A 460 30.81 32.34 33.02
CA ASN A 460 30.24 33.61 33.44
C ASN A 460 29.10 34.04 32.51
N LEU A 461 27.89 34.04 33.06
CA LEU A 461 26.64 34.57 32.47
C LEU A 461 26.62 36.10 32.30
N ASN A 462 27.75 36.78 32.43
CA ASN A 462 27.82 38.24 32.48
C ASN A 462 28.93 38.77 31.56
N GLN A 463 28.73 38.72 30.25
CA GLN A 463 29.37 39.66 29.30
C GLN A 463 28.80 39.55 27.88
N GLN A 464 27.50 39.84 27.75
CA GLN A 464 26.95 40.51 26.56
C GLN A 464 26.10 41.71 27.03
N GLN A 465 26.69 42.58 27.85
CA GLN A 465 26.22 43.96 27.99
C GLN A 465 27.02 44.81 27.02
N GLY A 466 26.40 45.13 25.88
CA GLY A 466 27.03 45.97 24.88
C GLY A 466 26.41 45.97 23.49
N GLN A 467 25.07 45.87 23.36
CA GLN A 467 24.31 46.42 22.23
C GLN A 467 22.82 46.56 22.61
N PRO A 468 22.13 47.62 22.16
CA PRO A 468 21.00 48.25 22.87
C PRO A 468 19.67 47.53 22.64
N ASP A 469 18.86 47.45 23.72
CA ASP A 469 17.44 47.09 23.77
C ASP A 469 16.95 46.01 22.77
N ARG A 470 17.25 44.74 23.06
CA ARG A 470 16.36 43.65 22.62
C ARG A 470 15.10 43.72 23.47
N VAL A 471 14.16 44.52 23.00
CA VAL A 471 12.85 44.69 23.60
C VAL A 471 12.13 43.32 23.67
N GLY A 472 11.72 42.87 24.86
CA GLY A 472 10.99 41.59 25.02
C GLY A 472 9.59 41.61 24.39
N PRO A 473 8.93 40.44 24.22
CA PRO A 473 7.66 40.34 23.51
C PRO A 473 6.47 41.03 24.21
N ASP A 474 6.64 41.52 25.44
CA ASP A 474 5.68 42.40 26.12
C ASP A 474 5.57 43.78 25.50
N ASN A 475 6.61 44.25 24.80
CA ASN A 475 6.56 45.56 24.20
C ASN A 475 5.80 45.49 22.87
N PRO A 476 4.87 46.43 22.62
CA PRO A 476 4.15 46.53 21.36
C PRO A 476 5.01 46.60 20.09
N ALA A 477 6.27 47.04 20.21
CA ALA A 477 7.22 47.10 19.09
C ALA A 477 7.89 45.76 18.75
N HIS A 478 7.74 44.72 19.58
CA HIS A 478 8.34 43.41 19.30
C HIS A 478 7.54 42.66 18.20
N PRO A 479 8.20 42.02 17.22
CA PRO A 479 7.54 41.38 16.07
C PRO A 479 6.56 40.25 16.44
N ASN A 480 6.66 39.69 17.64
CA ASN A 480 5.72 38.64 18.12
C ASN A 480 4.79 39.09 19.25
N HIS A 481 4.72 40.40 19.54
CA HIS A 481 3.81 40.92 20.56
C HIS A 481 2.35 40.54 20.30
N ALA A 482 1.89 40.69 19.05
CA ALA A 482 0.52 40.34 18.67
C ALA A 482 0.21 38.85 18.89
N MET A 483 1.18 37.97 18.63
CA MET A 483 1.04 36.53 18.83
C MET A 483 1.01 36.17 20.31
N LEU A 484 1.82 36.83 21.14
CA LEU A 484 1.76 36.68 22.59
C LEU A 484 0.36 37.03 23.13
N LEU A 485 -0.25 38.11 22.62
CA LEU A 485 -1.61 38.49 23.01
C LEU A 485 -2.66 37.45 22.58
N GLN A 486 -2.53 36.87 21.38
CA GLN A 486 -3.41 35.79 20.91
C GLN A 486 -3.32 34.54 21.80
N ILE A 487 -2.11 34.17 22.20
CA ILE A 487 -1.88 33.04 23.10
C ILE A 487 -2.47 33.34 24.49
N ARG A 488 -2.20 34.52 25.06
CA ARG A 488 -2.74 34.93 26.36
C ARG A 488 -4.26 34.90 26.39
N ASP A 489 -4.91 35.43 25.35
CA ASP A 489 -6.38 35.40 25.22
C ASP A 489 -6.90 33.96 25.16
N GLY A 490 -6.26 33.09 24.39
CA GLY A 490 -6.63 31.68 24.30
C GLY A 490 -6.48 30.93 25.63
N VAL A 491 -5.36 31.11 26.32
CA VAL A 491 -5.11 30.52 27.65
C VAL A 491 -6.08 31.06 28.69
N GLN A 492 -6.38 32.36 28.67
CA GLN A 492 -7.35 32.98 29.58
C GLN A 492 -8.78 32.46 29.34
N ARG A 493 -9.17 32.24 28.08
CA ARG A 493 -10.46 31.61 27.74
C ARG A 493 -10.54 30.17 28.25
N LEU A 494 -9.49 29.37 28.08
CA LEU A 494 -9.43 28.01 28.63
C LEU A 494 -9.52 28.02 30.16
N GLY A 495 -8.75 28.87 30.82
CA GLY A 495 -8.80 29.01 32.28
C GLY A 495 -10.18 29.43 32.81
N SER A 496 -10.87 30.33 32.09
CA SER A 496 -12.24 30.74 32.45
C SER A 496 -13.25 29.60 32.34
N GLN A 497 -13.05 28.66 31.41
CA GLN A 497 -13.91 27.48 31.24
C GLN A 497 -13.66 26.42 32.32
N THR A 498 -12.42 26.33 32.82
CA THR A 498 -12.00 25.33 33.81
C THR A 498 -11.93 25.86 35.26
N GLY A 499 -12.18 27.16 35.47
CA GLY A 499 -12.08 27.81 36.77
C GLY A 499 -10.65 28.09 37.24
N VAL A 500 -9.67 28.06 36.32
CA VAL A 500 -8.26 28.35 36.61
C VAL A 500 -7.98 29.84 36.32
N PRO A 501 -7.56 30.64 37.32
CA PRO A 501 -7.26 32.06 37.10
C PRO A 501 -5.97 32.25 36.28
N PHE A 502 -5.90 33.32 35.50
CA PHE A 502 -4.67 33.69 34.79
C PHE A 502 -3.67 34.29 35.77
N ASP A 503 -2.56 33.60 35.98
CA ASP A 503 -1.52 33.90 36.98
C ASP A 503 -0.10 33.83 36.38
N GLU A 504 0.94 33.91 37.22
CA GLU A 504 2.34 33.85 36.77
C GLU A 504 2.69 32.53 36.08
N ASN A 505 2.07 31.42 36.47
CA ASN A 505 2.29 30.13 35.81
C ASN A 505 1.63 30.08 34.43
N SER A 506 0.45 30.69 34.30
CA SER A 506 -0.23 30.88 33.03
C SER A 506 0.61 31.73 32.08
N GLU A 507 1.30 32.74 32.61
CA GLU A 507 2.23 33.58 31.85
C GLU A 507 3.48 32.80 31.39
N ARG A 508 4.10 31.99 32.25
CA ARG A 508 5.22 31.11 31.86
C ARG A 508 4.82 30.09 30.79
N LEU A 509 3.61 29.54 30.89
CA LEU A 509 3.02 28.68 29.87
C LEU A 509 2.87 29.41 28.54
N CYS A 510 2.34 30.64 28.54
CA CYS A 510 2.20 31.46 27.33
C CYS A 510 3.56 31.76 26.68
N ARG A 511 4.60 32.06 27.48
CA ARG A 511 5.95 32.36 26.98
C ARG A 511 6.60 31.16 26.34
N SER A 512 6.50 30.01 26.99
CA SER A 512 7.04 28.76 26.47
C SER A 512 6.32 28.34 25.19
N LEU A 513 4.99 28.50 25.13
CA LEU A 513 4.21 28.23 23.93
C LEU A 513 4.54 29.21 22.79
N LEU A 514 4.75 30.50 23.08
CA LEU A 514 5.17 31.49 22.09
C LEU A 514 6.55 31.16 21.50
N ALA A 515 7.52 30.78 22.34
CA ALA A 515 8.82 30.32 21.87
C ALA A 515 8.67 29.08 20.97
N ALA A 516 7.84 28.11 21.37
CA ALA A 516 7.57 26.90 20.60
C ALA A 516 6.86 27.16 19.25
N CYS A 517 6.09 28.26 19.13
CA CYS A 517 5.49 28.68 17.86
C CYS A 517 6.53 29.14 16.84
N LYS A 518 7.71 29.60 17.29
CA LYS A 518 8.82 30.03 16.44
C LYS A 518 9.94 29.01 16.34
N ASP A 519 10.04 28.16 17.35
CA ASP A 519 11.08 27.18 17.52
C ASP A 519 10.47 25.86 17.99
N ASN A 520 9.92 25.11 17.04
CA ASN A 520 9.33 23.80 17.26
C ASN A 520 10.36 22.66 17.11
N ARG A 521 11.67 22.96 17.10
CA ARG A 521 12.74 21.95 16.97
C ARG A 521 12.66 20.87 18.04
N ASP A 522 12.26 21.22 19.26
CA ASP A 522 12.10 20.22 20.35
C ASP A 522 10.87 19.34 20.17
N GLN A 523 9.88 19.75 19.36
CA GLN A 523 8.73 18.92 19.00
C GLN A 523 9.03 18.00 17.81
N TYR A 524 10.08 18.32 17.06
CA TYR A 524 10.58 17.53 15.96
C TYR A 524 12.10 17.39 16.10
N PRO A 525 12.57 16.72 17.17
CA PRO A 525 14.00 16.58 17.44
C PRO A 525 14.75 15.86 16.30
N ASP A 526 13.99 15.22 15.41
CA ASP A 526 14.46 14.52 14.23
C ASP A 526 14.60 15.40 12.96
N VAL A 527 14.16 16.66 12.91
CA VAL A 527 14.50 17.55 11.78
C VAL A 527 15.71 18.41 12.16
N GLY A 528 16.90 17.88 11.85
CA GLY A 528 18.14 18.64 11.91
C GLY A 528 18.11 19.82 10.92
N GLY A 529 18.38 21.02 11.41
CA GLY A 529 19.07 22.04 10.61
C GLY A 529 18.25 23.10 9.85
N TYR A 530 17.16 22.83 9.12
CA TYR A 530 16.39 23.86 8.36
C TYR A 530 14.92 23.40 8.12
N SER A 531 13.83 24.18 8.05
CA SER A 531 13.54 25.62 7.94
C SER A 531 12.78 26.10 9.18
N MET A 532 13.28 27.15 9.85
CA MET A 532 12.56 27.76 10.97
C MET A 532 11.40 28.64 10.50
N SER A 533 11.44 29.12 9.25
CA SER A 533 10.38 29.98 8.72
C SER A 533 9.14 29.22 8.22
N GLY A 534 9.32 28.05 7.60
CA GLY A 534 8.23 27.28 6.98
C GLY A 534 7.28 26.62 7.99
N ASN A 535 7.82 26.23 9.14
CA ASN A 535 7.05 25.59 10.22
C ASN A 535 6.72 26.52 11.39
N ALA A 536 7.31 27.73 11.42
CA ALA A 536 6.94 28.73 12.42
C ALA A 536 5.55 29.28 12.16
N LEU A 537 4.73 29.29 13.21
CA LEU A 537 3.45 29.96 13.16
C LEU A 537 3.69 31.47 12.98
N THR A 538 2.94 32.09 12.08
CA THR A 538 2.94 33.55 11.85
C THR A 538 1.83 34.24 12.64
N ARG A 539 0.82 33.48 13.09
CA ARG A 539 -0.24 33.89 14.03
C ARG A 539 -0.77 32.67 14.80
N VAL A 540 -1.57 32.90 15.84
CA VAL A 540 -2.31 31.85 16.55
C VAL A 540 -3.80 32.11 16.43
N ASP A 541 -4.51 31.21 15.76
CA ASP A 541 -5.96 31.28 15.53
C ASP A 541 -6.73 30.59 16.68
N HIS A 542 -6.18 29.49 17.21
CA HIS A 542 -6.77 28.74 18.31
C HIS A 542 -5.71 28.30 19.34
N VAL A 543 -6.11 28.29 20.61
CA VAL A 543 -5.38 27.61 21.69
C VAL A 543 -6.27 26.50 22.23
N VAL A 544 -5.74 25.27 22.25
CA VAL A 544 -6.49 24.06 22.64
C VAL A 544 -5.72 23.31 23.71
N ALA A 545 -6.42 22.83 24.74
CA ALA A 545 -5.84 21.98 25.78
C ALA A 545 -6.07 20.49 25.45
N GLY A 546 -5.00 19.71 25.52
CA GLY A 546 -5.04 18.25 25.61
C GLY A 546 -4.78 17.77 27.05
N PRO A 547 -4.68 16.45 27.29
CA PRO A 547 -4.53 15.90 28.63
C PRO A 547 -3.29 16.39 29.40
N GLU A 548 -2.15 16.59 28.71
CA GLU A 548 -0.88 17.02 29.32
C GLU A 548 -0.16 18.14 28.56
N ARG A 549 -0.76 18.60 27.45
CA ARG A 549 -0.14 19.54 26.51
C ARG A 549 -1.12 20.64 26.16
N ILE A 550 -0.59 21.83 25.89
CA ILE A 550 -1.34 22.93 25.31
C ILE A 550 -0.85 23.19 23.88
N PHE A 551 -1.77 23.41 22.97
CA PHE A 551 -1.51 23.58 21.54
C PHE A 551 -1.86 25.00 21.09
N ALA A 552 -0.96 25.63 20.35
CA ALA A 552 -1.24 26.79 19.52
C ALA A 552 -1.43 26.32 18.08
N VAL A 553 -2.51 26.73 17.45
CA VAL A 553 -2.90 26.29 16.10
C VAL A 553 -3.11 27.49 15.19
N GLN A 554 -2.58 27.40 13.98
CA GLN A 554 -2.82 28.32 12.87
C GLN A 554 -3.57 27.57 11.77
N GLY A 555 -4.75 28.08 11.40
CA GLY A 555 -5.70 27.40 10.52
C GLY A 555 -6.93 26.90 11.28
N ALA A 556 -7.91 26.36 10.53
CA ALA A 556 -9.12 25.79 11.12
C ALA A 556 -8.82 24.42 11.76
N LEU A 557 -9.45 24.11 12.90
CA LEU A 557 -9.18 22.88 13.67
C LEU A 557 -9.43 21.57 12.90
N ASN A 558 -10.25 21.63 11.85
CA ASN A 558 -10.61 20.51 10.97
C ASN A 558 -9.86 20.53 9.62
N ASP A 559 -8.93 21.45 9.43
CA ASP A 559 -8.10 21.52 8.23
C ASP A 559 -6.84 20.65 8.41
N PRO A 560 -6.60 19.64 7.56
CA PRO A 560 -5.39 18.83 7.63
C PRO A 560 -4.11 19.63 7.34
N ALA A 561 -4.20 20.82 6.72
CA ALA A 561 -3.06 21.71 6.47
C ALA A 561 -2.77 22.69 7.63
N GLN A 562 -3.44 22.55 8.80
CA GLN A 562 -3.19 23.42 9.94
C GLN A 562 -1.76 23.26 10.49
N LEU A 563 -1.12 24.38 10.84
CA LEU A 563 0.15 24.37 11.56
C LEU A 563 -0.13 24.37 13.06
N ARG A 564 0.63 23.57 13.82
CA ARG A 564 0.49 23.50 15.27
C ARG A 564 1.84 23.48 15.98
N ALA A 565 1.88 24.14 17.13
CA ALA A 565 2.95 24.05 18.11
C ALA A 565 2.36 23.68 19.46
N HIS A 566 3.13 23.01 20.33
CA HIS A 566 2.66 22.62 21.65
C HIS A 566 3.77 22.60 22.69
N VAL A 567 3.39 22.69 23.96
CA VAL A 567 4.30 22.51 25.09
C VAL A 567 3.68 21.60 26.15
N PRO A 568 4.48 20.76 26.84
CA PRO A 568 4.03 20.08 28.05
C PRO A 568 3.68 21.11 29.12
N VAL A 569 2.48 21.00 29.71
CA VAL A 569 1.95 22.03 30.61
C VAL A 569 2.83 22.16 31.87
N GLN A 570 3.24 21.04 32.47
CA GLN A 570 4.02 21.04 33.71
C GLN A 570 5.42 21.66 33.53
N GLU A 571 6.11 21.33 32.43
CA GLU A 571 7.43 21.87 32.12
C GLU A 571 7.36 23.37 31.80
N ALA A 572 6.37 23.77 31.01
CA ALA A 572 6.18 25.15 30.61
C ALA A 572 5.84 26.07 31.79
N MET A 573 5.10 25.59 32.80
CA MET A 573 4.85 26.36 34.03
C MET A 573 6.10 26.52 34.90
N GLN A 574 7.07 25.61 34.79
CA GLN A 574 8.32 25.65 35.57
C GLN A 574 9.43 26.45 34.87
N THR A 575 9.32 26.67 33.56
CA THR A 575 10.31 27.41 32.76
C THR A 575 10.24 28.91 33.05
N PRO A 576 11.35 29.57 33.47
CA PRO A 576 11.39 31.02 33.67
C PRO A 576 11.10 31.80 32.38
N VAL A 577 10.44 32.94 32.52
CA VAL A 577 10.04 33.80 31.37
C VAL A 577 11.25 34.23 30.56
N GLU A 578 12.35 34.57 31.23
CA GLU A 578 13.59 35.03 30.60
C GLU A 578 14.22 33.96 29.72
N GLN A 579 14.09 32.68 30.11
CA GLN A 579 14.60 31.55 29.35
C GLN A 579 13.79 31.34 28.06
N SER A 580 12.47 31.42 28.16
CA SER A 580 11.57 31.34 27.00
C SER A 580 11.75 32.54 26.05
N ASP A 581 11.95 33.74 26.59
CA ASP A 581 12.21 34.95 25.80
C ASP A 581 13.58 34.89 25.11
N ALA A 582 14.62 34.35 25.76
CA ALA A 582 15.92 34.12 25.14
C ALA A 582 15.81 33.11 23.98
N LYS A 583 15.06 32.02 24.16
CA LYS A 583 14.79 31.04 23.10
C LYS A 583 14.05 31.66 21.92
N LEU A 584 13.02 32.46 22.19
CA LEU A 584 12.30 33.23 21.18
C LEU A 584 13.21 34.18 20.40
N ALA A 585 14.13 34.88 21.08
CA ALA A 585 15.05 35.81 20.44
C ALA A 585 16.02 35.08 19.48
N VAL A 586 16.51 33.90 19.85
CA VAL A 586 17.35 33.06 18.98
C VAL A 586 16.56 32.58 17.76
N ALA A 587 15.32 32.13 17.97
CA ALA A 587 14.44 31.66 16.91
C ALA A 587 14.17 32.77 15.87
N ASN A 588 13.77 33.96 16.32
CA ASN A 588 13.52 35.11 15.45
C ASN A 588 14.75 35.54 14.67
N GLN A 589 15.92 35.53 15.31
CA GLN A 589 17.16 35.90 14.66
C GLN A 589 17.47 34.93 13.51
N SER A 590 17.28 33.63 13.72
CA SER A 590 17.62 32.67 12.66
C SER A 590 16.52 32.53 11.58
N ILE A 591 15.24 32.78 11.90
CA ILE A 591 14.18 32.99 10.88
C ILE A 591 14.51 34.20 9.99
N SER A 592 14.97 35.31 10.59
CA SER A 592 15.31 36.53 9.85
C SER A 592 16.51 36.34 8.93
N GLN A 593 17.51 35.58 9.37
CA GLN A 593 18.68 35.22 8.56
C GLN A 593 18.29 34.32 7.38
N GLU A 594 17.40 33.36 7.61
CA GLU A 594 16.88 32.47 6.57
C GLU A 594 16.11 33.24 5.48
N LEU A 595 15.19 34.12 5.88
CA LEU A 595 14.41 34.94 4.94
C LEU A 595 15.31 35.88 4.11
N ALA A 596 16.36 36.44 4.69
CA ALA A 596 17.32 37.27 3.97
C ALA A 596 18.10 36.48 2.91
N LEU A 597 18.49 35.23 3.21
CA LEU A 597 19.17 34.34 2.25
C LEU A 597 18.24 33.93 1.11
N THR A 598 16.96 33.65 1.40
CA THR A 598 15.96 33.32 0.39
C THR A 598 15.72 34.49 -0.56
N GLN A 599 15.58 35.71 -0.04
CA GLN A 599 15.42 36.91 -0.88
C GLN A 599 16.67 37.18 -1.75
N GLN A 600 17.88 36.94 -1.25
CA GLN A 600 19.10 37.05 -2.06
C GLN A 600 19.15 36.01 -3.19
N ARG A 601 18.67 34.79 -2.96
CA ARG A 601 18.56 33.72 -3.97
C ARG A 601 17.51 34.04 -5.05
N GLU A 602 16.41 34.67 -4.67
CA GLU A 602 15.37 35.12 -5.62
C GLU A 602 15.84 36.31 -6.48
N GLN A 603 16.59 37.24 -5.89
CA GLN A 603 17.18 38.38 -6.63
C GLN A 603 18.28 37.95 -7.60
N SER A 604 19.07 36.93 -7.26
CA SER A 604 20.09 36.37 -8.16
C SER A 604 19.47 35.54 -9.30
N ARG A 605 18.34 34.86 -9.05
CA ARG A 605 17.55 34.20 -10.11
C ARG A 605 16.89 35.17 -11.08
N SER A 606 16.39 36.32 -10.61
CA SER A 606 15.78 37.33 -11.49
C SER A 606 16.80 38.11 -12.34
N GLN A 607 18.04 38.27 -11.88
CA GLN A 607 19.13 38.85 -12.67
C GLN A 607 19.68 37.89 -13.74
N GLY A 608 19.63 36.58 -13.51
CA GLY A 608 20.06 35.56 -14.48
C GLY A 608 19.14 35.41 -15.70
N GLN A 609 17.86 35.82 -15.61
CA GLN A 609 16.90 35.77 -16.73
C GLN A 609 16.95 37.01 -17.64
N SER A 610 17.79 38.01 -17.34
CA SER A 610 17.92 39.26 -18.13
C SER A 610 19.10 39.26 -19.12
N ILE A 611 19.91 38.19 -19.17
CA ILE A 611 21.11 38.09 -20.04
C ILE A 611 21.11 36.77 -20.87
N GLY A 612 19.92 36.20 -21.13
CA GLY A 612 19.74 35.01 -21.98
C GLY A 612 19.18 35.35 -23.34
#